data_AF-A0A348V948-F1
#
_entry.id   AF-A0A348V948-F1
#
_cell.length_a   1.000
_cell.length_b   1.000
_cell.length_c   1.000
_cell.angle_alpha   90.00
_cell.angle_beta   90.00
_cell.angle_gamma   90.00
#
_symmetry.space_group_name_H-M   'P 1'
#
loop_
_entity.id
_entity.type
_entity.pdbx_description
1 polymer ?
#
loop_
_entity_poly.entity_id
_entity_poly.type
_entity_poly.pdbx_seq_one_letter_code
_entity_poly.pdbx_strand_id
1 'polypeptide(L)' 'VLMPFILETASKVTDMPPRAAQTGPAVRFDKEVMQHHLSLLPDDRMRELYTLISTSIHQHSL' A
#
# COMPACT_ATOMS: atom_id res chain seq x y z
N VAL A 1 -7.33 -16.63 3.89
CA VAL A 1 -6.24 -16.39 2.91
C VAL A 1 -5.34 -15.21 3.29
N LEU A 2 -5.81 -14.16 3.98
CA LEU A 2 -4.97 -12.99 4.32
C LEU A 2 -3.97 -13.20 5.47
N MET A 3 -4.23 -14.13 6.40
CA MET A 3 -3.40 -14.32 7.60
C MET A 3 -1.89 -14.49 7.31
N PRO A 4 -1.45 -15.31 6.32
CA PRO A 4 -0.04 -15.44 5.99
C PRO A 4 0.62 -14.12 5.57
N PHE A 5 -0.07 -13.27 4.80
CA PHE A 5 0.48 -11.99 4.34
C PHE A 5 0.62 -10.97 5.48
N ILE A 6 -0.30 -11.00 6.45
CA ILE A 6 -0.22 -10.16 7.65
C ILE A 6 1.02 -10.55 8.46
N LEU A 7 1.22 -11.86 8.68
CA LEU A 7 2.38 -12.37 9.41
C LEU A 7 3.69 -12.09 8.68
N GLU A 8 3.75 -12.30 7.37
CA GLU A 8 4.93 -11.98 6.56
C GLU A 8 5.29 -10.49 6.65
N THR A 9 4.30 -9.61 6.51
CA THR A 9 4.52 -8.15 6.56
C THR A 9 4.99 -7.69 7.95
N ALA A 10 4.41 -8.24 9.01
CA ALA A 10 4.83 -7.96 10.39
C ALA A 10 6.24 -8.53 10.68
N SER A 11 6.60 -9.67 10.10
CA SER A 11 7.94 -10.25 10.24
C SER A 11 8.98 -9.43 9.49
N LYS A 12 8.72 -8.92 8.28
CA LYS A 12 9.72 -8.16 7.50
C LYS A 12 10.30 -6.97 8.27
N VAL A 13 9.49 -6.29 9.07
CA VAL A 13 9.95 -5.11 9.83
C VAL A 13 10.84 -5.46 11.03
N THR A 14 10.95 -6.74 11.42
CA THR A 14 11.95 -7.18 12.40
C THR A 14 13.35 -7.32 11.78
N ASP A 15 13.40 -7.55 10.47
CA ASP A 15 14.65 -7.88 9.76
C ASP A 15 15.18 -6.71 8.92
N MET A 16 14.31 -5.77 8.52
CA MET A 16 14.70 -4.57 7.76
C MET A 16 13.84 -3.35 8.13
N PRO A 17 14.34 -2.13 7.90
CA PRO A 17 13.57 -0.92 8.17
C PRO A 17 12.24 -0.90 7.39
N PRO A 18 11.16 -0.31 7.94
CA PRO A 18 9.85 -0.26 7.27
C PRO A 18 9.89 0.29 5.84
N ARG A 19 10.73 1.30 5.60
CA ARG A 19 10.95 1.86 4.26
C ARG A 19 11.47 0.82 3.25
N ALA A 20 12.38 -0.06 3.68
CA ALA A 20 12.91 -1.12 2.84
C ALA A 20 11.93 -2.29 2.66
N ALA A 21 11.09 -2.55 3.66
CA ALA A 21 10.05 -3.58 3.60
C ALA A 21 8.83 -3.18 2.74
N GLN A 22 8.63 -1.87 2.51
CA GLN A 22 7.48 -1.34 1.79
C GLN A 22 7.49 -1.78 0.31
N THR A 23 6.39 -2.36 -0.15
CA THR A 23 6.20 -2.81 -1.53
C THR A 23 4.82 -2.40 -2.07
N GLY A 24 4.48 -2.85 -3.27
CA GLY A 24 3.15 -2.64 -3.87
C GLY A 24 3.09 -1.52 -4.92
N PRO A 25 1.90 -1.28 -5.51
CA PRO A 25 1.73 -0.34 -6.62
C PRO A 25 2.03 1.11 -6.20
N ALA A 26 1.78 1.49 -4.95
CA ALA A 26 2.04 2.84 -4.45
C ALA A 26 3.52 3.21 -4.45
N VAL A 27 4.42 2.26 -4.13
CA VAL A 27 5.89 2.48 -4.19
C VAL A 27 6.32 2.83 -5.62
N ARG A 28 5.80 2.09 -6.60
CA ARG A 28 6.11 2.28 -8.04
C ARG A 28 5.29 3.38 -8.71
N PHE A 29 4.34 3.97 -7.98
CA PHE A 29 3.34 4.88 -8.51
C PHE A 29 2.59 4.34 -9.73
N ASP A 30 2.20 3.07 -9.65
CA ASP A 30 1.50 2.32 -10.68
C ASP A 30 0.03 2.78 -10.80
N LYS A 31 -0.17 3.88 -11.55
CA LYS A 31 -1.45 4.59 -11.63
C LYS A 31 -2.59 3.73 -12.16
N GLU A 32 -2.32 2.83 -13.10
CA GLU A 32 -3.34 1.97 -13.68
C GLU A 32 -3.92 1.01 -12.62
N VAL A 33 -3.04 0.33 -11.87
CA VAL A 33 -3.45 -0.56 -10.78
C VAL A 33 -4.14 0.24 -9.66
N MET A 34 -3.62 1.41 -9.30
CA MET A 34 -4.22 2.26 -8.27
C MET A 34 -5.62 2.76 -8.66
N GLN A 35 -5.83 3.14 -9.92
CA GLN A 35 -7.15 3.52 -10.44
C GLN A 35 -8.12 2.35 -10.44
N HIS A 36 -7.65 1.15 -10.80
CA HIS A 36 -8.45 -0.06 -10.71
C HIS A 36 -8.87 -0.36 -9.25
N HIS A 37 -7.96 -0.24 -8.28
CA HIS A 37 -8.33 -0.40 -6.88
C HIS A 37 -9.37 0.63 -6.42
N LEU A 38 -9.23 1.90 -6.83
CA LEU A 38 -10.19 2.96 -6.49
C LEU A 38 -11.60 2.67 -7.01
N SER A 39 -11.73 2.05 -8.20
CA SER A 39 -13.05 1.71 -8.76
C SER A 39 -13.72 0.53 -8.05
N LEU A 40 -12.95 -0.30 -7.35
CA LEU A 40 -13.46 -1.42 -6.54
C LEU A 40 -13.92 -0.99 -5.13
N LEU A 41 -13.55 0.21 -4.67
CA LEU A 41 -13.89 0.67 -3.33
C LEU A 41 -15.36 1.14 -3.25
N PRO A 42 -16.06 0.81 -2.14
CA PRO A 42 -17.51 0.93 -2.06
C PRO A 42 -18.01 2.37 -1.87
N ASP A 43 -17.18 3.24 -1.30
CA ASP A 43 -17.57 4.60 -0.92
C ASP A 43 -16.40 5.59 -0.97
N ASP A 44 -16.74 6.88 -0.90
CA ASP A 44 -15.78 7.98 -1.03
C ASP A 44 -14.81 8.07 0.14
N ARG A 45 -15.22 7.66 1.35
CA ARG A 45 -14.34 7.67 2.53
C ARG A 45 -13.21 6.67 2.36
N MET A 46 -13.51 5.48 1.85
CA MET A 46 -12.49 4.45 1.56
C MET A 46 -11.57 4.89 0.43
N ARG A 47 -12.10 5.55 -0.61
CA ARG A 47 -11.29 6.11 -1.71
C ARG A 47 -10.35 7.21 -1.24
N GLU A 48 -10.82 8.09 -0.36
CA GLU A 48 -10.01 9.14 0.25
C GLU A 48 -8.85 8.53 1.07
N LEU A 49 -9.16 7.57 1.95
CA LEU A 49 -8.14 6.90 2.77
C LEU A 49 -7.11 6.18 1.89
N TYR A 50 -7.56 5.43 0.88
CA TYR A 50 -6.68 4.75 -0.06
C TYR A 50 -5.75 5.72 -0.79
N THR A 51 -6.29 6.83 -1.28
CA THR A 51 -5.54 7.87 -2.00
C THR A 51 -4.50 8.51 -1.11
N LEU A 52 -4.89 8.87 0.13
CA LEU A 52 -3.99 9.49 1.11
C LEU A 52 -2.81 8.57 1.45
N ILE A 53 -3.10 7.31 1.80
CA ILE A 53 -2.06 6.34 2.18
C ILE A 53 -1.13 6.06 0.98
N SER A 54 -1.69 5.82 -0.21
CA SER A 54 -0.88 5.50 -1.40
C SER A 54 0.01 6.67 -1.82
N THR A 55 -0.50 7.90 -1.76
CA THR A 55 0.28 9.11 -2.04
C THR A 55 1.39 9.29 -1.00
N SER A 56 1.09 9.09 0.28
CA SER A 56 2.08 9.15 1.36
C SER A 56 3.18 8.11 1.18
N ILE A 57 2.84 6.86 0.84
CA ILE A 57 3.81 5.80 0.54
C ILE A 57 4.73 6.24 -0.61
N HIS A 58 4.18 6.73 -1.73
CA HIS A 58 4.99 7.13 -2.88
C HIS A 58 5.98 8.26 -2.50
N GLN A 59 5.51 9.28 -1.79
CA GLN A 59 6.34 10.42 -1.35
C GLN A 59 7.50 10.01 -0.44
N HIS A 60 7.30 8.99 0.41
CA HIS A 60 8.32 8.49 1.33
C HIS A 60 9.10 7.29 0.78
N SER A 61 8.84 6.87 -0.46
CA SER A 61 9.59 5.79 -1.13
C SER A 61 10.75 6.32 -1.99
N LEU A 62 10.78 7.63 -2.26
CA LEU A 62 11.95 8.37 -2.78
C LEU A 62 12.91 8.73 -1.63
#